data_AF-A0AAW6AXC3-F1
#
_entry.id   AF-A0AAW6AXC3-F1
#
_cell.length_a   1.000
_cell.length_b   1.000
_cell.length_c   1.000
_cell.angle_alpha   90.00
_cell.angle_beta   90.00
_cell.angle_gamma   90.00
#
_symmetry.space_group_name_H-M   'P 1'
#
loop_
_entity.id
_entity.type
_entity.pdbx_description
1 polymer ?
#
loop_
_entity_poly.entity_id
_entity_poly.type
_entity_poly.pdbx_seq_one_letter_code
_entity_poly.pdbx_strand_id
1 'polypeptide(L)'
;MTDKQKAAAYATYTHQRAENVRAIISEHKTRRNMTNAGIAKAINMPVETFKKRKAEPATFRAGELWLLCEALGVPEEQRKTIM
;
A
#
# COMPACT_ATOMS: atom_id res chain seq x y z
N MET A 1 4.54 -2.66 29.48
CA MET A 1 5.34 -1.99 28.43
C MET A 1 5.55 -0.54 28.81
N THR A 2 6.79 -0.07 28.76
CA THR A 2 7.12 1.36 28.92
C THR A 2 6.77 2.13 27.64
N ASP A 3 6.65 3.45 27.71
CA ASP A 3 6.30 4.26 26.54
C ASP A 3 7.36 4.19 25.43
N LYS A 4 8.64 4.01 25.80
CA LYS A 4 9.72 3.73 24.86
C LYS A 4 9.50 2.43 24.07
N GLN A 5 9.02 1.38 24.74
CA GLN A 5 8.72 0.10 24.09
C GLN A 5 7.53 0.23 23.14
N LYS A 6 6.50 0.99 23.50
CA LYS A 6 5.34 1.27 22.63
C LYS A 6 5.75 2.03 21.37
N ALA A 7 6.57 3.07 21.50
CA ALA A 7 7.06 3.86 20.37
C ALA A 7 7.89 3.01 19.39
N ALA A 8 8.77 2.15 19.91
CA ALA A 8 9.55 1.23 19.07
C ALA A 8 8.65 0.24 18.33
N ALA A 9 7.69 -0.39 19.02
CA ALA A 9 6.74 -1.31 18.41
C ALA A 9 5.90 -0.63 17.30
N TYR A 10 5.46 0.60 17.54
CA TYR A 10 4.75 1.39 16.54
C TYR A 10 5.60 1.67 15.30
N ALA A 11 6.87 2.08 15.48
CA ALA A 11 7.78 2.31 14.36
C ALA A 11 8.00 1.04 13.52
N THR A 12 8.22 -0.11 14.19
CA THR A 12 8.32 -1.41 13.52
C THR A 12 7.05 -1.74 12.72
N TYR A 13 5.87 -1.54 13.31
CA TYR A 13 4.60 -1.75 12.63
C TYR A 13 4.46 -0.87 11.39
N THR A 14 4.75 0.43 11.51
CA THR A 14 4.65 1.36 10.37
C THR A 14 5.59 0.99 9.23
N HIS A 15 6.80 0.53 9.54
CA HIS A 15 7.77 0.08 8.56
C HIS A 15 7.28 -1.20 7.86
N GLN A 16 6.86 -2.20 8.63
CA GLN A 16 6.34 -3.46 8.08
C GLN A 16 5.13 -3.22 7.18
N ARG A 17 4.22 -2.33 7.60
CA ARG A 17 3.05 -1.95 6.81
C ARG A 17 3.47 -1.34 5.46
N ALA A 18 4.47 -0.46 5.43
CA ALA A 18 4.95 0.14 4.19
C ALA A 18 5.56 -0.92 3.25
N GLU A 19 6.34 -1.85 3.78
CA GLU A 19 6.87 -2.99 3.00
C GLU A 19 5.75 -3.87 2.43
N ASN A 20 4.71 -4.16 3.23
CA ASN A 20 3.56 -4.94 2.78
C ASN A 20 2.83 -4.25 1.60
N VAL A 21 2.64 -2.92 1.65
CA VAL A 21 2.04 -2.18 0.53
C VAL A 21 2.90 -2.30 -0.73
N ARG A 22 4.23 -2.18 -0.62
CA ARG A 22 5.15 -2.32 -1.77
C ARG A 22 5.08 -3.73 -2.37
N ALA A 23 5.07 -4.76 -1.51
CA ALA A 23 4.96 -6.15 -1.92
C ALA A 23 3.64 -6.43 -2.66
N ILE A 24 2.51 -6.02 -2.08
CA ILE A 24 1.17 -6.16 -2.68
C ILE A 24 1.11 -5.49 -4.05
N ILE A 25 1.58 -4.25 -4.16
CA ILE A 25 1.62 -3.54 -5.45
C ILE A 25 2.46 -4.32 -6.46
N SER A 26 3.65 -4.80 -6.07
CA SER A 26 4.55 -5.52 -6.99
C SER A 26 3.96 -6.84 -7.49
N GLU A 27 3.47 -7.66 -6.57
CA GLU A 27 2.90 -8.99 -6.83
C GLU A 27 1.67 -8.90 -7.74
N HIS A 28 0.65 -8.13 -7.32
CA HIS A 28 -0.64 -8.11 -8.00
C HIS A 28 -0.62 -7.30 -9.29
N LYS A 29 0.24 -6.28 -9.38
CA LYS A 29 0.52 -5.60 -10.65
C LYS A 29 1.04 -6.59 -11.69
N THR A 30 2.01 -7.44 -11.30
CA THR A 30 2.62 -8.43 -12.19
C THR A 30 1.60 -9.47 -12.63
N ARG A 31 0.83 -10.03 -11.68
CA ARG A 31 -0.22 -11.02 -11.97
C ARG A 31 -1.30 -10.50 -12.92
N ARG A 32 -1.63 -9.21 -12.84
CA ARG A 32 -2.67 -8.57 -13.67
C ARG A 32 -2.12 -7.88 -14.92
N ASN A 33 -0.82 -8.00 -15.19
CA ASN A 33 -0.14 -7.30 -16.29
C ASN A 33 -0.44 -5.78 -16.32
N MET A 34 -0.54 -5.16 -15.15
CA MET A 34 -0.83 -3.74 -15.04
C MET A 34 0.46 -2.90 -15.08
N THR A 35 0.35 -1.67 -15.59
CA THR A 35 1.42 -0.67 -15.46
C THR A 35 1.11 0.26 -14.27
N ASN A 36 2.11 1.01 -13.78
CA ASN A 36 1.86 2.01 -12.74
C ASN A 36 0.81 3.05 -13.21
N ALA A 37 0.83 3.41 -14.51
CA ALA A 37 -0.15 4.32 -15.09
C ALA A 37 -1.55 3.69 -15.14
N GLY A 38 -1.64 2.40 -15.45
CA GLY A 38 -2.90 1.65 -15.43
C GLY A 38 -3.52 1.58 -14.03
N ILE A 39 -2.71 1.31 -13.01
CA ILE A 39 -3.17 1.30 -11.61
C ILE A 39 -3.64 2.69 -11.21
N ALA A 40 -2.83 3.72 -11.46
CA ALA A 40 -3.17 5.10 -11.13
C ALA A 40 -4.49 5.53 -11.77
N LYS A 41 -4.71 5.18 -13.05
CA LYS A 41 -5.98 5.42 -13.75
C LYS A 41 -7.15 4.68 -13.10
N ALA A 42 -6.98 3.40 -12.73
CA ALA A 42 -8.02 2.58 -12.12
C ALA A 42 -8.49 3.12 -10.76
N ILE A 43 -7.60 3.79 -10.01
CA ILE A 43 -7.92 4.38 -8.70
C ILE A 43 -8.17 5.90 -8.77
N ASN A 44 -8.33 6.46 -9.98
CA ASN A 44 -8.52 7.89 -10.22
C ASN A 44 -7.43 8.78 -9.56
N MET A 45 -6.17 8.37 -9.68
CA MET A 45 -5.01 9.07 -9.14
C MET A 45 -4.07 9.51 -10.27
N PRO A 46 -3.49 10.73 -10.23
CA PRO A 46 -2.43 11.11 -11.15
C PRO A 46 -1.22 10.18 -11.05
N VAL A 47 -0.62 9.81 -12.19
CA VAL A 47 0.48 8.82 -12.24
C VAL A 47 1.68 9.24 -11.39
N GLU A 48 2.03 10.53 -11.40
CA GLU A 48 3.14 11.05 -10.59
C GLU A 48 2.83 11.01 -9.09
N THR A 49 1.57 11.25 -8.71
CA THR A 49 1.12 11.07 -7.32
C THR A 49 1.26 9.60 -6.93
N PHE A 50 0.80 8.68 -7.76
CA PHE A 50 0.93 7.24 -7.48
C PHE A 50 2.39 6.81 -7.32
N LYS A 51 3.31 7.28 -8.19
CA LYS A 51 4.74 7.00 -8.06
C LYS A 51 5.30 7.48 -6.72
N LYS A 52 4.95 8.70 -6.30
CA LYS A 52 5.35 9.27 -5.01
C LYS A 52 4.80 8.45 -3.83
N ARG A 53 3.52 8.08 -3.87
CA ARG A 53 2.89 7.23 -2.85
C ARG A 53 3.52 5.83 -2.79
N LYS A 54 3.85 5.24 -3.93
CA LYS A 54 4.54 3.95 -3.99
C LYS A 54 5.95 4.01 -3.39
N ALA A 55 6.67 5.11 -3.65
CA ALA A 55 7.97 5.36 -3.04
C ALA A 55 7.85 5.54 -1.52
N GLU A 56 6.81 6.25 -1.06
CA GLU A 56 6.51 6.50 0.35
C GLU A 56 5.10 6.02 0.75
N PRO A 57 4.92 4.70 1.02
CA PRO A 57 3.61 4.10 1.24
C PRO A 57 2.84 4.64 2.45
N ALA A 58 3.56 5.18 3.44
CA ALA A 58 2.96 5.80 4.62
C ALA A 58 2.03 6.97 4.25
N THR A 59 2.20 7.55 3.06
CA THR A 59 1.41 8.70 2.63
C THR A 59 0.12 8.32 1.91
N PHE A 60 -0.11 7.05 1.58
CA PHE A 60 -1.41 6.62 1.05
C PHE A 60 -2.52 6.83 2.08
N ARG A 61 -3.66 7.36 1.62
CA ARG A 61 -4.88 7.46 2.43
C ARG A 61 -5.59 6.11 2.48
N ALA A 62 -6.36 5.86 3.53
CA ALA A 62 -7.13 4.62 3.69
C ALA A 62 -8.04 4.32 2.48
N GLY A 63 -8.75 5.34 1.97
CA GLY A 63 -9.58 5.20 0.76
C GLY A 63 -8.78 4.92 -0.51
N GLU A 64 -7.56 5.47 -0.63
CA GLU A 64 -6.67 5.18 -1.76
C GLU A 64 -6.16 3.73 -1.72
N LEU A 65 -5.85 3.21 -0.52
CA LEU A 65 -5.45 1.81 -0.33
C LEU A 65 -6.61 0.85 -0.61
N TRP A 66 -7.83 1.20 -0.19
CA TRP A 66 -9.01 0.40 -0.51
C TRP A 66 -9.22 0.30 -2.02
N LEU A 67 -9.20 1.43 -2.75
CA LEU A 67 -9.33 1.45 -4.21
C LEU A 67 -8.20 0.67 -4.90
N LEU A 68 -6.97 0.78 -4.38
CA LEU A 68 -5.82 0.02 -4.86
C LEU A 68 -6.03 -1.49 -4.71
N CYS A 69 -6.51 -1.93 -3.54
CA CYS A 69 -6.81 -3.33 -3.29
C CYS A 69 -7.93 -3.86 -4.19
N GLU A 70 -8.97 -3.07 -4.44
CA GLU A 70 -10.05 -3.40 -5.38
C GLU A 70 -9.52 -3.54 -6.81
N ALA A 71 -8.80 -2.53 -7.31
CA ALA A 71 -8.25 -2.53 -8.67
C ALA A 71 -7.29 -3.70 -8.92
N LEU A 72 -6.47 -4.03 -7.90
CA LEU A 72 -5.53 -5.15 -7.94
C LEU A 72 -6.15 -6.50 -7.52
N GLY A 73 -7.42 -6.52 -7.11
CA GLY A 73 -8.12 -7.67 -6.55
C GLY A 73 -7.32 -8.43 -5.50
N VAL A 74 -6.77 -7.67 -4.56
CA VAL A 74 -6.00 -8.20 -3.43
C VAL A 74 -6.96 -9.01 -2.54
N PRO A 75 -6.64 -10.25 -2.15
CA PRO A 75 -7.46 -11.04 -1.22
C PRO A 75 -7.60 -10.38 0.14
N GLU A 76 -8.75 -10.54 0.80
CA GLU A 76 -9.07 -9.90 2.09
C GLU A 76 -7.99 -10.13 3.15
N GLU A 77 -7.47 -11.35 3.28
CA GLU A 77 -6.42 -11.67 4.25
C GLU A 77 -5.14 -10.84 4.07
N GLN A 78 -4.76 -10.54 2.82
CA GLN A 78 -3.61 -9.67 2.57
C GLN A 78 -3.94 -8.20 2.88
N ARG A 79 -5.19 -7.76 2.71
CA ARG A 79 -5.60 -6.37 3.02
C ARG A 79 -5.46 -6.05 4.50
N LYS A 80 -5.72 -7.01 5.40
CA LYS A 80 -5.56 -6.88 6.86
C LYS A 80 -4.13 -6.53 7.29
N THR A 81 -3.14 -6.75 6.41
CA THR A 81 -1.73 -6.41 6.68
C THR A 81 -1.39 -4.94 6.41
N ILE A 82 -2.31 -4.20 5.76
CA ILE A 82 -2.13 -2.81 5.34
C ILE A 82 -3.30 -1.88 5.66
N MET A 83 -4.44 -2.40 6.10
CA MET A 83 -5.64 -1.62 6.46
C MET A 83 -6.07 -1.86 7.90
#